data_AF-A0A2V9WL19-F1
#
_entry.id   AF-A0A2V9WL19-F1
#
_cell.length_a   1.000
_cell.length_b   1.000
_cell.length_c   1.000
_cell.angle_alpha   90.00
_cell.angle_beta   90.00
_cell.angle_gamma   90.00
#
_symmetry.space_group_name_H-M   'P 1'
#
loop_
_entity.id
_entity.type
_entity.pdbx_description
1 polymer ?
#
loop_
_entity_poly.entity_id
_entity_poly.type
_entity_poly.pdbx_seq_one_letter_code
_entity_poly.pdbx_strand_id
1 'polypeptide(L)' 'MIKVGDLGTAQGYNAAFRVCSLSKDQRTAEFELFNVSKQQPMQHRMRVPASALSPFSEDARQAGARFVREATKD' A
#
# COMPACT_ATOMS: atom_id res chain seq x y z
N MET A 1 7.34 -11.46 1.44
CA MET A 1 6.91 -11.66 0.04
C MET A 1 5.61 -10.93 -0.13
N ILE A 2 5.54 -9.97 -1.06
CA ILE A 2 4.35 -9.15 -1.32
C ILE A 2 3.35 -9.98 -2.12
N LYS A 3 2.06 -9.93 -1.75
CA LYS A 3 0.97 -10.64 -2.42
C LYS A 3 -0.07 -9.66 -2.96
N VAL A 4 -0.92 -10.14 -3.87
CA VAL A 4 -2.07 -9.37 -4.34
C VAL A 4 -2.95 -8.99 -3.16
N GLY A 5 -3.31 -7.71 -3.07
CA GLY A 5 -4.07 -7.14 -1.96
C GLY A 5 -3.21 -6.45 -0.89
N ASP A 6 -1.92 -6.75 -0.80
CA ASP A 6 -1.02 -6.12 0.18
C ASP A 6 -0.78 -4.64 -0.14
N LEU A 7 -0.45 -3.87 0.89
CA LEU A 7 0.09 -2.52 0.74
C LEU A 7 1.61 -2.56 0.67
N GLY A 8 2.17 -1.79 -0.25
CA GLY A 8 3.60 -1.64 -0.49
C GLY A 8 3.99 -0.18 -0.70
N THR A 9 5.28 0.09 -0.60
CA THR A 9 5.91 1.29 -1.14
C THR A 9 6.76 0.93 -2.34
N ALA A 10 6.92 1.85 -3.28
CA ALA A 10 7.82 1.69 -4.41
C ALA A 10 9.05 2.60 -4.22
N GLN A 11 10.23 2.11 -4.58
CA GLN A 11 11.47 2.90 -4.50
C GLN A 11 11.32 4.18 -5.34
N GLY A 12 11.62 5.34 -4.73
CA GLY A 12 11.46 6.65 -5.36
C GLY A 12 10.07 7.27 -5.21
N TYR A 13 9.12 6.60 -4.56
CA TYR A 13 7.76 7.10 -4.30
C TYR A 13 7.47 7.15 -2.80
N ASN A 14 7.11 8.32 -2.29
CA ASN A 14 6.65 8.53 -0.90
C ASN A 14 5.14 8.28 -0.75
N ALA A 15 4.62 7.23 -1.38
CA ALA A 15 3.20 6.91 -1.33
C ALA A 15 2.98 5.42 -1.07
N ALA A 16 1.82 5.11 -0.48
CA ALA A 16 1.37 3.74 -0.32
C ALA A 16 0.63 3.28 -1.58
N PHE A 17 0.87 2.02 -1.94
CA PHE A 17 0.27 1.40 -3.11
C PHE A 17 -0.33 0.07 -2.73
N ARG A 18 -1.47 -0.27 -3.31
CA ARG A 18 -2.07 -1.60 -3.19
C ARG A 18 -1.65 -2.46 -4.37
N VAL A 19 -1.23 -3.69 -4.11
CA VAL A 19 -0.92 -4.67 -5.16
C VAL A 19 -2.23 -5.14 -5.78
N CYS A 20 -2.43 -4.87 -7.07
CA CYS A 20 -3.62 -5.31 -7.81
C CYS A 20 -3.39 -6.65 -8.50
N SER A 21 -2.19 -6.87 -9.04
CA SER A 21 -1.85 -8.10 -9.74
C SER A 21 -0.34 -8.35 -9.68
N LEU A 22 0.04 -9.62 -9.80
CA LEU A 22 1.42 -10.06 -9.97
C LEU A 22 1.51 -10.82 -11.29
N SER A 23 2.55 -10.59 -12.07
CA SER A 23 2.80 -11.38 -13.28
C SER A 23 3.13 -12.82 -12.92
N LYS A 24 2.91 -13.77 -13.84
CA LYS A 24 3.15 -15.21 -13.61
C LYS A 24 4.58 -15.53 -13.17
N ASP A 25 5.53 -14.76 -13.70
CA ASP A 25 6.96 -14.82 -13.41
C ASP A 25 7.37 -14.01 -12.18
N GLN A 26 6.40 -13.33 -11.52
CA GLN A 26 6.59 -12.49 -10.32
C GLN A 26 7.64 -11.38 -10.47
N ARG A 27 8.05 -11.04 -11.70
CA ARG A 27 9.02 -9.97 -11.96
C ARG A 27 8.37 -8.60 -12.01
N THR A 28 7.10 -8.54 -12.38
CA THR A 28 6.34 -7.30 -12.49
C THR A 28 5.07 -7.41 -11.69
N ALA A 29 4.63 -6.28 -11.16
CA ALA A 29 3.37 -6.18 -10.46
C ALA A 29 2.66 -4.90 -10.84
N GLU A 30 1.33 -4.97 -10.88
CA GLU A 30 0.49 -3.79 -11.05
C GLU A 30 0.03 -3.31 -9.70
N PHE A 31 0.15 -2.00 -9.51
CA PHE A 31 -0.16 -1.30 -8.29
C PHE A 31 -1.17 -0.23 -8.55
N GLU A 32 -1.98 0.06 -7.54
CA GLU A 32 -2.84 1.21 -7.51
C GLU A 32 -2.45 2.10 -6.33
N LEU A 33 -2.33 3.41 -6.58
CA LEU A 33 -2.11 4.38 -5.52
C LEU A 33 -3.23 4.25 -4.49
N PHE A 34 -2.86 4.09 -3.22
CA PHE A 34 -3.81 3.84 -2.14
C PHE A 34 -3.71 4.94 -1.09
N ASN A 35 -4.83 5.60 -0.82
CA ASN A 35 -4.91 6.57 0.25
C ASN A 35 -5.19 5.85 1.56
N VAL A 36 -4.15 5.64 2.37
CA VAL A 36 -4.25 4.93 3.65
C VAL A 36 -5.23 5.62 4.61
N SER A 37 -5.15 6.95 4.73
CA SER A 37 -6.00 7.75 5.63
C SER A 37 -7.49 7.64 5.32
N LYS A 38 -7.85 7.54 4.04
CA LYS A 38 -9.24 7.38 3.58
C LYS A 38 -9.61 5.93 3.26
N GLN A 39 -8.68 4.99 3.42
CA GLN A 39 -8.81 3.58 3.03
C GLN A 39 -9.38 3.35 1.63
N GLN A 40 -9.00 4.18 0.66
CA GLN A 40 -9.57 4.12 -0.68
C GLN A 40 -8.51 4.08 -1.78
N PRO A 41 -8.74 3.36 -2.87
CA PRO A 41 -7.92 3.44 -4.06
C PRO A 41 -8.08 4.80 -4.75
N MET A 42 -6.99 5.33 -5.30
CA MET A 42 -6.98 6.62 -6.01
C MET A 42 -7.10 6.46 -7.53
N GLN A 43 -7.45 5.25 -8.02
CA GLN A 43 -7.62 4.90 -9.44
C GLN A 43 -6.39 5.14 -10.34
N HIS A 44 -5.25 5.47 -9.76
CA HIS A 44 -4.00 5.64 -10.48
C HIS A 44 -3.23 4.32 -10.43
N ARG A 45 -3.18 3.62 -11.57
CA ARG A 45 -2.48 2.34 -11.70
C ARG A 45 -1.14 2.48 -12.39
N MET A 46 -0.15 1.78 -11.88
CA MET A 46 1.20 1.74 -12.43
C MET A 46 1.76 0.32 -12.37
N ARG A 47 2.63 0.00 -13.33
CA ARG A 47 3.32 -1.29 -13.38
C ARG A 47 4.79 -1.08 -13.06
N VAL A 48 5.28 -1.76 -12.04
CA VAL A 48 6.69 -1.65 -11.61
C VAL A 48 7.32 -3.04 -11.43
N PRO A 49 8.66 -3.13 -11.47
CA PRO A 49 9.36 -4.35 -11.09
C PRO A 49 9.02 -4.74 -9.64
N ALA A 50 8.75 -6.01 -9.40
CA ALA A 50 8.43 -6.50 -8.05
C ALA A 50 9.61 -6.29 -7.08
N SER A 51 10.84 -6.27 -7.60
CA SER A 51 12.06 -5.95 -6.85
C SER A 51 12.16 -4.50 -6.38
N ALA A 52 11.43 -3.57 -7.02
CA ALA A 52 11.42 -2.16 -6.64
C ALA A 52 10.45 -1.88 -5.49
N LEU A 53 9.77 -2.90 -4.98
CA LEU A 53 8.76 -2.77 -3.94
C LEU A 53 9.28 -3.19 -2.59
N SER A 54 8.89 -2.44 -1.58
CA SER A 54 9.09 -2.79 -0.19
C SER A 54 7.73 -2.95 0.50
N PRO A 55 7.59 -3.90 1.45
CA PRO A 55 6.38 -4.00 2.24
C PRO A 55 6.07 -2.65 2.90
N PHE A 56 4.81 -2.21 2.85
CA PHE A 56 4.40 -0.98 3.50
C PHE A 56 4.47 -1.21 5.01
N SER A 57 5.41 -0.55 5.67
CA SER A 57 5.44 -0.45 7.12
C SER A 57 4.91 0.92 7.49
N GLU A 58 3.69 0.94 8.04
CA GLU A 58 3.17 2.15 8.65
C GLU A 58 4.04 2.42 9.89
N ASP A 59 4.76 3.55 9.90
CA ASP A 59 5.55 3.96 11.05
C ASP A 59 4.63 3.96 12.28
N ALA A 60 5.04 3.33 13.38
CA ALA A 60 4.18 3.10 14.55
C ALA A 60 3.55 4.40 15.11
N ARG A 61 4.11 5.56 14.75
CA ARG A 61 3.60 6.90 15.07
C ARG A 61 2.33 7.28 14.31
N GLN A 62 2.07 6.73 13.12
CA GLN A 62 0.83 6.94 12.36
C GLN A 62 -0.28 5.96 12.75
N ALA A 63 0.06 4.75 13.21
CA ALA A 63 -0.91 3.79 13.74
C ALA A 63 -1.66 4.35 14.98
N GLY A 64 -0.98 5.15 15.80
CA GLY A 64 -1.58 5.81 16.97
C GLY A 64 -2.72 6.78 16.65
N ALA A 65 -2.77 7.35 15.45
CA ALA A 65 -3.87 8.25 15.05
C ALA A 65 -5.15 7.50 14.64
N ARG A 66 -5.08 6.16 14.49
CA ARG A 66 -6.21 5.35 14.04
C ARG A 66 -6.96 4.65 15.18
N PHE A 67 -6.27 4.26 16.25
CA PHE A 67 -6.91 3.62 17.41
C PHE A 67 -7.70 4.58 18.31
N VAL A 68 -7.56 5.91 18.15
CA VAL A 68 -8.27 6.88 19.01
C VAL A 68 -9.67 7.23 18.46
N ARG A 69 -10.03 6.82 17.24
CA ARG A 69 -11.36 7.14 16.67
C ARG A 69 -12.45 6.10 16.90
N GLU A 70 -12.12 4.90 17.39
CA GLU A 70 -13.13 3.90 17.79
C GLU A 70 -13.46 3.90 19.29
N ALA A 71 -12.78 4.73 20.10
CA ALA A 71 -13.06 4.88 21.53
C ALA A 71 -13.90 6.12 21.89
N THR A 72 -14.40 6.87 20.91
CA THR A 72 -15.29 8.04 21.12
C THR A 72 -16.53 7.95 20.24
N LYS A 73 -17.16 6.78 20.24
CA LYS A 73 -18.61 6.69 20.07
C LYS A 73 -19.18 6.28 21.41
N ASP A 74 -19.33 7.30 22.26
CA ASP A 74 -20.34 7.30 23.31
C ASP A 74 -21.72 7.45 22.65
#